data_AF-A0A2S5A8W8-F1
#
_entry.id   AF-A0A2S5A8W8-F1
#
_cell.length_a   1.000
_cell.length_b   1.000
_cell.length_c   1.000
_cell.angle_alpha   90.00
_cell.angle_beta   90.00
_cell.angle_gamma   90.00
#
_symmetry.space_group_name_H-M   'P 1'
#
loop_
_entity.id
_entity.type
_entity.pdbx_description
1 polymer ?
#
loop_
_entity_poly.entity_id
_entity_poly.type
_entity_poly.pdbx_seq_one_letter_code
_entity_poly.pdbx_strand_id
1 'polypeptide(L)'
;MKKVFVPITLLVLLAIPFANAQSTKLKAVTFSLRHGENPAGKKFDIEGIGSFLYGMQADFIALQDIDSVVARSGNLNQPQILEQVTGMNIVYVPLKKVDNGTNGIALLSKWTITSTQKIELSAGKKAAPQAAILVNVLDANKKHLTFICAFLNEESSLVRKDQLNTIYRAVADIENPVILAGNLNIAPEDLEFDQIQKKWQDSGGSAFTYETNGVQKRIDYILLSKKNTWSVLQYKIYTNEYSDHYPVEAKLEVF
;
A
#
# COMPACT_ATOMS: atom_id res chain seq x y z
N MET A 1 -61.97 -25.66 -46.88
CA MET A 1 -61.37 -25.09 -45.65
C MET A 1 -59.86 -25.33 -45.71
N LYS A 2 -59.05 -24.30 -45.95
CA LYS A 2 -57.58 -24.42 -46.05
C LYS A 2 -56.97 -24.33 -44.65
N LYS A 3 -56.24 -25.36 -44.22
CA LYS A 3 -55.52 -25.38 -42.94
C LYS A 3 -54.22 -24.59 -43.10
N VAL A 4 -54.09 -23.47 -42.38
CA VAL A 4 -52.87 -22.67 -42.30
C VAL A 4 -51.97 -23.31 -41.23
N PHE A 5 -50.77 -23.72 -41.63
CA PHE A 5 -49.72 -24.16 -40.71
C PHE A 5 -48.92 -22.93 -40.27
N VAL A 6 -48.93 -22.64 -38.97
CA VAL A 6 -48.06 -21.64 -38.35
C VAL A 6 -46.84 -22.38 -37.78
N PRO A 7 -45.61 -22.07 -38.21
CA PRO A 7 -44.43 -22.69 -37.62
C PRO A 7 -44.20 -22.11 -36.23
N ILE A 8 -44.13 -22.98 -35.23
CA ILE A 8 -43.73 -22.61 -33.86
C ILE A 8 -42.19 -22.60 -33.86
N THR A 9 -41.61 -21.40 -33.89
CA THR A 9 -40.16 -21.24 -33.72
C THR A 9 -39.81 -21.43 -32.25
N LEU A 10 -39.18 -22.55 -31.93
CA LEU A 10 -38.69 -22.85 -30.58
C LEU A 10 -37.46 -21.97 -30.30
N LEU A 11 -37.63 -20.93 -29.50
CA LEU A 11 -36.53 -20.08 -29.04
C LEU A 11 -35.76 -20.82 -27.93
N VAL A 12 -34.63 -21.44 -28.30
CA VAL A 12 -33.71 -22.02 -27.32
C VAL A 12 -32.91 -20.89 -26.68
N LEU A 13 -33.34 -20.46 -25.48
CA LEU A 13 -32.54 -19.61 -24.60
C LEU A 13 -31.36 -20.44 -24.08
N LEU A 14 -30.22 -20.34 -24.76
CA LEU A 14 -28.94 -20.79 -24.22
C LEU A 14 -28.64 -19.93 -22.99
N ALA A 15 -28.81 -20.52 -21.79
CA ALA A 15 -28.29 -19.95 -20.57
C ALA A 15 -26.76 -19.91 -20.70
N ILE A 16 -26.22 -18.76 -21.10
CA ILE A 16 -24.79 -18.51 -21.01
C ILE A 16 -24.48 -18.53 -19.52
N PRO A 17 -23.67 -19.48 -19.02
CA PRO A 17 -23.23 -19.41 -17.64
C PRO A 17 -22.44 -18.10 -17.52
N PHE A 18 -23.01 -17.12 -16.81
CA PHE A 18 -22.22 -16.01 -16.32
C PHE A 18 -21.13 -16.65 -15.47
N ALA A 19 -19.90 -16.65 -15.98
CA ALA A 19 -18.75 -16.93 -15.15
C ALA A 19 -18.88 -15.99 -13.96
N ASN A 20 -19.10 -16.53 -12.76
CA ASN A 20 -19.02 -15.76 -11.53
C ASN A 20 -17.64 -15.13 -11.56
N ALA A 21 -17.55 -13.83 -11.87
CA ALA A 21 -16.32 -13.09 -11.79
C ALA A 21 -15.87 -13.20 -10.34
N GLN A 22 -14.93 -14.11 -10.09
CA GLN A 22 -14.51 -14.41 -8.74
C GLN A 22 -13.80 -13.14 -8.26
N SER A 23 -14.29 -12.53 -7.19
CA SER A 23 -13.63 -11.38 -6.59
C SER A 23 -12.46 -11.84 -5.71
N THR A 24 -11.54 -10.93 -5.42
CA THR A 24 -10.50 -11.14 -4.39
C THR A 24 -10.74 -10.16 -3.26
N LYS A 25 -10.93 -10.69 -2.05
CA LYS A 25 -11.02 -9.92 -0.82
C LYS A 25 -9.67 -9.89 -0.14
N LEU A 26 -9.27 -8.72 0.35
CA LEU A 26 -8.03 -8.57 1.09
C LEU A 26 -8.05 -7.40 2.06
N LYS A 27 -7.13 -7.42 3.01
CA LYS A 27 -6.85 -6.31 3.92
C LYS A 27 -5.47 -5.73 3.64
N ALA A 28 -5.45 -4.44 3.33
CA ALA A 28 -4.23 -3.66 3.15
C ALA A 28 -4.01 -2.74 4.35
N VAL A 29 -2.75 -2.58 4.76
CA VAL A 29 -2.33 -1.66 5.81
C VAL A 29 -1.15 -0.81 5.34
N THR A 30 -1.11 0.45 5.71
CA THR A 30 0.12 1.25 5.65
C THR A 30 0.43 1.89 6.99
N PHE A 31 1.71 1.97 7.33
CA PHE A 31 2.16 2.57 8.57
C PHE A 31 3.60 3.11 8.46
N SER A 32 3.79 4.42 8.63
CA SER A 32 5.10 5.03 8.79
C SER A 32 5.57 4.90 10.24
N LEU A 33 6.69 4.22 10.49
CA LEU A 33 7.10 3.86 11.85
C LEU A 33 7.93 4.92 12.55
N ARG A 34 8.44 5.94 11.83
CA ARG A 34 9.44 6.88 12.36
C ARG A 34 10.56 6.10 13.06
N HIS A 35 11.11 5.09 12.39
CA HIS A 35 12.12 4.15 12.89
C HIS A 35 11.80 3.53 14.26
N GLY A 36 10.51 3.41 14.60
CA GLY A 36 9.93 2.90 15.85
C GLY A 36 10.15 3.80 17.06
N GLU A 37 10.47 5.08 16.86
CA GLU A 37 10.57 6.06 17.93
C GLU A 37 9.19 6.61 18.29
N ASN A 38 8.72 6.27 19.50
CA ASN A 38 7.48 6.82 20.00
C ASN A 38 7.50 8.36 20.10
N PRO A 39 6.35 9.04 20.00
CA PRO A 39 6.27 10.51 20.14
C PRO A 39 6.82 11.06 21.47
N ALA A 40 6.84 10.23 22.53
CA ALA A 40 7.43 10.56 23.84
C ALA A 40 8.97 10.37 23.92
N GLY A 41 9.59 9.89 22.83
CA GLY A 41 11.03 9.95 22.57
C GLY A 41 11.95 8.97 23.29
N LYS A 42 11.47 7.82 23.82
CA LYS A 42 12.33 6.96 24.66
C LYS A 42 12.14 5.44 24.60
N LYS A 43 11.19 4.91 23.81
CA LYS A 43 11.04 3.45 23.69
C LYS A 43 10.92 3.02 22.24
N PHE A 44 11.93 2.29 21.78
CA PHE A 44 11.93 1.57 20.51
C PHE A 44 11.39 0.14 20.76
N ASP A 45 10.21 -0.17 20.25
CA ASP A 45 9.50 -1.44 20.51
C ASP A 45 9.04 -2.12 19.22
N ILE A 46 10.01 -2.59 18.43
CA ILE A 46 9.72 -3.20 17.12
C ILE A 46 8.99 -4.53 17.23
N GLU A 47 9.19 -5.29 18.31
CA GLU A 47 8.45 -6.52 18.57
C GLU A 47 6.98 -6.22 18.93
N GLY A 48 6.74 -5.17 19.72
CA GLY A 48 5.40 -4.65 19.99
C GLY A 48 4.70 -4.16 18.72
N ILE A 49 5.41 -3.43 17.86
CA ILE A 49 4.90 -3.02 16.53
C ILE A 49 4.60 -4.25 15.67
N GLY A 50 5.51 -5.22 15.61
CA GLY A 50 5.30 -6.47 14.88
C GLY A 50 4.06 -7.23 15.37
N SER A 51 3.88 -7.30 16.69
CA SER A 51 2.72 -7.96 17.32
C SER A 51 1.42 -7.22 17.03
N PHE A 52 1.46 -5.88 17.05
CA PHE A 52 0.35 -5.03 16.65
C PHE A 52 -0.04 -5.28 15.18
N LEU A 53 0.94 -5.26 14.26
CA LEU A 53 0.72 -5.53 12.84
C LEU A 53 0.22 -6.96 12.59
N TYR A 54 0.74 -7.95 13.32
CA TYR A 54 0.23 -9.32 13.30
C TYR A 54 -1.25 -9.37 13.71
N GLY A 55 -1.63 -8.69 14.78
CA GLY A 55 -3.02 -8.60 15.25
C GLY A 55 -3.96 -7.95 14.24
N MET A 56 -3.46 -7.10 13.36
CA MET A 56 -4.26 -6.52 12.26
C MET A 56 -4.63 -7.57 11.21
N GLN A 57 -3.93 -8.70 11.10
CA GLN A 57 -4.24 -9.78 10.15
C GLN A 57 -4.39 -9.26 8.70
N ALA A 58 -3.40 -8.47 8.25
CA ALA A 58 -3.36 -7.93 6.90
C ALA A 58 -2.81 -8.95 5.89
N ASP A 59 -3.22 -8.82 4.63
CA ASP A 59 -2.65 -9.58 3.51
C ASP A 59 -1.47 -8.83 2.85
N PHE A 60 -1.48 -7.50 2.96
CA PHE A 60 -0.45 -6.58 2.47
C PHE A 60 -0.19 -5.47 3.49
N ILE A 61 1.08 -5.20 3.81
CA ILE A 61 1.50 -4.08 4.65
C ILE A 61 2.60 -3.27 3.95
N ALA A 62 2.41 -1.97 3.83
CA ALA A 62 3.42 -1.01 3.39
C ALA A 62 3.98 -0.25 4.60
N LEU A 63 5.29 -0.32 4.82
CA LEU A 63 5.96 0.30 5.96
C LEU A 63 7.01 1.32 5.50
N GLN A 64 7.01 2.48 6.16
CA GLN A 64 7.96 3.56 5.91
C GLN A 64 8.80 3.87 7.15
N ASP A 65 9.95 4.51 6.94
CA ASP A 65 10.94 4.82 7.97
C ASP A 65 11.37 3.59 8.80
N ILE A 66 11.91 2.57 8.12
CA ILE A 66 12.40 1.34 8.73
C ILE A 66 13.92 1.34 8.78
N ASP A 67 14.49 1.21 9.99
CA ASP A 67 15.93 1.08 10.17
C ASP A 67 16.39 -0.39 10.09
N SER A 68 17.61 -0.61 9.66
CA SER A 68 18.31 -1.88 9.77
C SER A 68 19.70 -1.61 10.32
N VAL A 69 19.95 -2.08 11.55
CA VAL A 69 21.25 -2.01 12.24
C VAL A 69 21.73 -0.56 12.42
N VAL A 70 20.83 0.34 12.82
CA VAL A 70 21.14 1.75 13.12
C VAL A 70 21.17 1.97 14.63
N ALA A 71 22.12 2.77 15.13
CA ALA A 71 22.35 2.93 16.58
C ALA A 71 21.14 3.53 17.30
N ARG A 72 20.45 4.51 16.70
CA ARG A 72 19.26 5.15 17.28
C ARG A 72 18.09 4.20 17.54
N SER A 73 18.04 3.07 16.82
CA SER A 73 17.01 2.04 16.92
C SER A 73 17.58 0.74 17.55
N GLY A 74 18.58 0.89 18.42
CA GLY A 74 19.15 -0.22 19.20
C GLY A 74 20.02 -1.18 18.40
N ASN A 75 20.48 -0.79 17.20
CA ASN A 75 21.19 -1.67 16.25
C ASN A 75 20.40 -2.91 15.85
N LEU A 76 19.06 -2.84 15.90
CA LEU A 76 18.19 -3.95 15.55
C LEU A 76 17.96 -4.01 14.04
N ASN A 77 17.88 -5.22 13.49
CA ASN A 77 17.47 -5.43 12.11
C ASN A 77 15.94 -5.47 12.05
N GLN A 78 15.31 -4.29 11.97
CA GLN A 78 13.84 -4.18 12.06
C GLN A 78 13.11 -4.99 10.98
N PRO A 79 13.53 -5.00 9.69
CA PRO A 79 12.89 -5.83 8.68
C PRO A 79 12.85 -7.31 9.07
N GLN A 80 13.97 -7.85 9.58
CA GLN A 80 14.06 -9.24 9.98
C GLN A 80 13.16 -9.55 11.18
N ILE A 81 13.11 -8.67 12.18
CA ILE A 81 12.24 -8.85 13.35
C ILE A 81 10.76 -8.79 12.92
N LEU A 82 10.39 -7.83 12.07
CA LEU A 82 9.04 -7.70 11.55
C LEU A 82 8.62 -8.94 10.74
N GLU A 83 9.49 -9.47 9.88
CA GLU A 83 9.25 -10.74 9.17
C GLU A 83 9.00 -11.89 10.15
N GLN A 84 9.84 -12.04 11.17
CA GLN A 84 9.71 -13.12 12.17
C GLN A 84 8.43 -13.02 12.99
N VAL A 85 8.08 -11.83 13.48
CA VAL A 85 6.91 -11.63 14.35
C VAL A 85 5.60 -11.70 13.56
N THR A 86 5.56 -11.15 12.35
CA THR A 86 4.35 -11.16 11.52
C THR A 86 4.14 -12.47 10.76
N GLY A 87 5.23 -13.22 10.51
CA GLY A 87 5.21 -14.42 9.66
C GLY A 87 4.93 -14.13 8.18
N MET A 88 5.07 -12.87 7.74
CA MET A 88 4.82 -12.44 6.36
C MET A 88 6.14 -12.36 5.58
N ASN A 89 6.10 -12.61 4.27
CA ASN A 89 7.27 -12.40 3.41
C ASN A 89 7.58 -10.91 3.35
N ILE A 90 8.84 -10.53 3.58
CA ILE A 90 9.25 -9.11 3.55
C ILE A 90 10.15 -8.79 2.36
N VAL A 91 9.97 -7.60 1.80
CA VAL A 91 10.91 -6.96 0.87
C VAL A 91 11.34 -5.64 1.49
N TYR A 92 12.62 -5.50 1.77
CA TYR A 92 13.21 -4.26 2.29
C TYR A 92 14.06 -3.57 1.22
N VAL A 93 13.87 -2.27 1.06
CA VAL A 93 14.71 -1.43 0.19
C VAL A 93 15.37 -0.32 1.03
N PRO A 94 16.70 -0.33 1.17
CA PRO A 94 17.41 0.76 1.83
C PRO A 94 17.38 2.01 0.96
N LEU A 95 17.09 3.16 1.58
CA LEU A 95 17.04 4.47 0.92
C LEU A 95 18.21 5.36 1.33
N LYS A 96 18.66 5.27 2.58
CA LYS A 96 19.72 6.13 3.13
C LYS A 96 20.62 5.33 4.05
N LYS A 97 21.94 5.55 3.95
CA LYS A 97 22.89 5.09 4.98
C LYS A 97 22.75 5.98 6.23
N VAL A 98 22.61 5.36 7.39
CA VAL A 98 22.55 6.03 8.69
C VAL A 98 23.47 5.29 9.64
N ASP A 99 24.46 5.98 10.19
CA ASP A 99 25.53 5.37 10.99
C ASP A 99 26.17 4.18 10.26
N ASN A 100 26.13 2.99 10.87
CA ASN A 100 26.61 1.73 10.32
C ASN A 100 25.52 0.93 9.57
N GLY A 101 24.27 1.41 9.59
CA GLY A 101 23.11 0.73 9.03
C GLY A 101 22.43 1.52 7.92
N THR A 102 21.17 1.19 7.67
CA THR A 102 20.33 1.85 6.66
C THR A 102 18.95 2.18 7.19
N ASN A 103 18.38 3.26 6.68
CA ASN A 103 16.97 3.57 6.79
C ASN A 103 16.31 3.39 5.41
N GLY A 104 15.08 2.89 5.37
CA GLY A 104 14.38 2.63 4.13
C GLY A 104 12.91 2.31 4.30
N ILE A 105 12.36 1.59 3.32
CA ILE A 105 10.96 1.16 3.28
C ILE A 105 10.88 -0.36 3.22
N ALA A 106 9.79 -0.91 3.73
CA ALA A 106 9.52 -2.34 3.67
C ALA A 106 8.11 -2.63 3.18
N LEU A 107 7.96 -3.73 2.46
CA LEU A 107 6.68 -4.26 2.02
C LEU A 107 6.54 -5.69 2.55
N LEU A 108 5.45 -5.98 3.26
CA LEU A 108 5.15 -7.32 3.73
C LEU A 108 3.95 -7.87 2.98
N SER A 109 4.01 -9.15 2.59
CA SER A 109 2.89 -9.86 2.01
C SER A 109 2.70 -11.24 2.63
N LYS A 110 1.44 -11.54 2.97
CA LYS A 110 1.01 -12.88 3.36
C LYS A 110 1.09 -13.86 2.19
N TRP A 111 0.97 -13.34 0.98
CA TRP A 111 0.91 -14.12 -0.24
C TRP A 111 2.30 -14.31 -0.85
N THR A 112 2.43 -15.30 -1.73
CA THR A 112 3.68 -15.59 -2.40
C THR A 112 4.08 -14.44 -3.31
N ILE A 113 5.25 -13.87 -3.06
CA ILE A 113 5.88 -12.86 -3.91
C ILE A 113 6.49 -13.56 -5.11
N THR A 114 6.02 -13.22 -6.32
CA THR A 114 6.51 -13.81 -7.57
C THR A 114 7.58 -12.97 -8.25
N SER A 115 7.60 -11.66 -7.98
CA SER A 115 8.66 -10.77 -8.44
C SER A 115 8.72 -9.50 -7.61
N THR A 116 9.91 -8.92 -7.52
CA THR A 116 10.17 -7.66 -6.83
C THR A 116 10.86 -6.67 -7.76
N GLN A 117 10.50 -5.40 -7.67
CA GLN A 117 11.15 -4.31 -8.37
C GLN A 117 11.34 -3.12 -7.44
N LYS A 118 12.56 -2.56 -7.45
CA LYS A 118 12.85 -1.24 -6.90
C LYS A 118 12.57 -0.20 -7.98
N ILE A 119 11.63 0.70 -7.74
CA ILE A 119 11.36 1.85 -8.60
C ILE A 119 12.18 3.01 -8.07
N GLU A 120 13.24 3.40 -8.78
CA GLU A 120 14.02 4.59 -8.43
C GLU A 120 13.15 5.84 -8.61
N LEU A 121 13.14 6.70 -7.59
CA LEU A 121 12.37 7.93 -7.57
C LEU A 121 13.32 9.13 -7.54
N SER A 122 12.87 10.26 -8.09
CA SER A 122 13.64 11.50 -8.03
C SER A 122 13.93 11.89 -6.59
N ALA A 123 15.21 12.09 -6.28
CA ALA A 123 15.64 12.61 -4.98
C ALA A 123 15.42 14.13 -4.86
N GLY A 124 15.13 14.82 -5.97
CA GLY A 124 15.09 16.28 -6.00
C GLY A 124 16.41 16.87 -5.52
N LYS A 125 16.34 17.71 -4.49
CA LYS A 125 17.53 18.27 -3.81
C LYS A 125 18.09 17.36 -2.71
N LYS A 126 17.42 16.26 -2.35
CA LYS A 126 17.93 15.35 -1.33
C LYS A 126 19.18 14.64 -1.86
N ALA A 127 20.18 14.49 -0.99
CA ALA A 127 21.38 13.70 -1.29
C ALA A 127 21.11 12.19 -1.18
N ALA A 128 20.05 11.80 -0.49
CA ALA A 128 19.70 10.39 -0.28
C ALA A 128 18.82 9.85 -1.42
N PRO A 129 19.09 8.63 -1.91
CA PRO A 129 18.20 7.91 -2.81
C PRO A 129 16.75 7.88 -2.30
N GLN A 130 15.80 7.86 -3.24
CA GLN A 130 14.38 7.69 -2.98
C GLN A 130 13.89 6.53 -3.87
N ALA A 131 13.02 5.68 -3.36
CA ALA A 131 12.48 4.57 -4.14
C ALA A 131 11.09 4.17 -3.65
N ALA A 132 10.34 3.49 -4.51
CA ALA A 132 9.18 2.68 -4.14
C ALA A 132 9.50 1.19 -4.35
N ILE A 133 8.83 0.33 -3.58
CA ILE A 133 8.86 -1.12 -3.79
C ILE A 133 7.63 -1.49 -4.59
N LEU A 134 7.81 -2.23 -5.68
CA LEU A 134 6.73 -2.92 -6.38
C LEU A 134 6.93 -4.41 -6.24
N VAL A 135 5.88 -5.13 -5.83
CA VAL A 135 5.86 -6.59 -5.83
C VAL A 135 4.66 -7.11 -6.60
N ASN A 136 4.86 -8.21 -7.32
CA ASN A 136 3.77 -9.01 -7.84
C ASN A 136 3.58 -10.22 -6.93
N VAL A 137 2.32 -10.57 -6.67
CA VAL A 137 1.93 -11.65 -5.78
C VAL A 137 0.87 -12.53 -6.41
N LEU A 138 0.75 -13.76 -5.91
CA LEU A 138 -0.36 -14.66 -6.19
C LEU A 138 -1.21 -14.83 -4.94
N ASP A 139 -2.49 -14.46 -5.02
CA ASP A 139 -3.43 -14.75 -3.93
C ASP A 139 -3.65 -16.26 -3.75
N ALA A 140 -4.44 -16.63 -2.73
CA ALA A 140 -4.76 -18.03 -2.45
C ALA A 140 -5.44 -18.76 -3.63
N ASN A 141 -6.08 -18.03 -4.54
CA ASN A 141 -6.75 -18.53 -5.74
C ASN A 141 -5.90 -18.39 -7.01
N LYS A 142 -4.59 -18.12 -6.87
CA LYS A 142 -3.64 -17.92 -7.98
C LYS A 142 -3.97 -16.74 -8.90
N LYS A 143 -4.68 -15.73 -8.39
CA LYS A 143 -4.84 -14.47 -9.11
C LYS A 143 -3.66 -13.57 -8.84
N HIS A 144 -3.25 -12.85 -9.87
CA HIS A 144 -2.17 -11.89 -9.79
C HIS A 144 -2.67 -10.57 -9.20
N LEU A 145 -1.91 -10.02 -8.25
CA LEU A 145 -2.05 -8.66 -7.78
C LEU A 145 -0.67 -8.00 -7.74
N THR A 146 -0.67 -6.68 -7.77
CA THR A 146 0.55 -5.87 -7.63
C THR A 146 0.40 -4.96 -6.42
N PHE A 147 1.38 -4.97 -5.54
CA PHE A 147 1.44 -4.09 -4.37
C PHE A 147 2.61 -3.13 -4.48
N ILE A 148 2.39 -1.88 -4.07
CA ILE A 148 3.40 -0.84 -4.06
C ILE A 148 3.49 -0.23 -2.67
N CYS A 149 4.70 -0.18 -2.12
CA CYS A 149 5.02 0.65 -0.95
C CYS A 149 5.74 1.90 -1.41
N ALA A 150 5.20 3.07 -1.13
CA ALA A 150 5.77 4.36 -1.51
C ALA A 150 6.07 5.23 -0.28
N PHE A 151 7.13 6.02 -0.35
CA PHE A 151 7.42 7.08 0.61
C PHE A 151 7.89 8.31 -0.15
N LEU A 152 7.03 9.33 -0.25
CA LEU A 152 7.28 10.46 -1.14
C LEU A 152 7.91 11.64 -0.40
N ASN A 153 8.47 12.57 -1.19
CA ASN A 153 9.19 13.72 -0.68
C ASN A 153 8.31 14.63 0.22
N GLU A 154 8.75 14.85 1.45
CA GLU A 154 8.04 15.72 2.41
C GLU A 154 8.03 17.21 2.04
N GLU A 155 9.13 17.70 1.43
CA GLU A 155 9.41 19.13 1.33
C GLU A 155 8.94 19.77 0.03
N SER A 156 8.88 19.01 -1.07
CA SER A 156 8.73 19.56 -2.42
C SER A 156 7.61 18.91 -3.22
N SER A 157 6.54 19.67 -3.43
CA SER A 157 5.41 19.31 -4.31
C SER A 157 5.86 18.96 -5.73
N LEU A 158 6.83 19.71 -6.30
CA LEU A 158 7.36 19.41 -7.63
C LEU A 158 8.05 18.05 -7.68
N VAL A 159 8.82 17.70 -6.64
CA VAL A 159 9.47 16.38 -6.54
C VAL A 159 8.41 15.30 -6.37
N ARG A 160 7.44 15.46 -5.46
CA ARG A 160 6.35 14.49 -5.28
C ARG A 160 5.59 14.23 -6.57
N LYS A 161 5.29 15.27 -7.36
CA LYS A 161 4.66 15.14 -8.67
C LYS A 161 5.48 14.28 -9.62
N ASP A 162 6.79 14.49 -9.70
CA ASP A 162 7.68 13.68 -10.53
C ASP A 162 7.77 12.22 -10.05
N GLN A 163 7.83 12.02 -8.73
CA GLN A 163 7.82 10.70 -8.11
C GLN A 163 6.52 9.94 -8.41
N LEU A 164 5.36 10.57 -8.24
CA LEU A 164 4.05 9.98 -8.60
C LEU A 164 3.99 9.60 -10.07
N ASN A 165 4.43 10.49 -10.97
CA ASN A 165 4.45 10.20 -12.39
C ASN A 165 5.37 9.01 -12.73
N THR A 166 6.49 8.88 -12.04
CA THR A 166 7.41 7.74 -12.20
C THR A 166 6.74 6.43 -11.78
N ILE A 167 6.04 6.41 -10.64
CA ILE A 167 5.26 5.25 -10.19
C ILE A 167 4.15 4.92 -11.20
N TYR A 168 3.43 5.93 -11.70
CA TYR A 168 2.36 5.73 -12.67
C TYR A 168 2.85 5.16 -14.00
N ARG A 169 4.04 5.56 -14.47
CA ARG A 169 4.67 4.96 -15.66
C ARG A 169 5.07 3.50 -15.40
N ALA A 170 5.60 3.21 -14.21
CA ALA A 170 6.02 1.85 -13.85
C ALA A 170 4.87 0.83 -13.84
N VAL A 171 3.63 1.28 -13.64
CA VAL A 171 2.43 0.43 -13.64
C VAL A 171 1.49 0.66 -14.83
N ALA A 172 1.92 1.45 -15.81
CA ALA A 172 1.10 1.82 -16.96
C ALA A 172 0.68 0.60 -17.79
N ASP A 173 1.51 -0.43 -17.87
CA ASP A 173 1.28 -1.65 -18.65
C ASP A 173 0.91 -2.87 -17.77
N ILE A 174 0.69 -2.65 -16.47
CA ILE A 174 0.22 -3.71 -15.57
C ILE A 174 -1.31 -3.82 -15.69
N GLU A 175 -1.78 -5.02 -16.05
CA GLU A 175 -3.21 -5.36 -16.20
C GLU A 175 -3.84 -5.88 -14.91
N ASN A 176 -3.02 -6.44 -14.01
CA ASN A 176 -3.49 -6.97 -12.73
C ASN A 176 -3.93 -5.83 -11.78
N PRO A 177 -4.84 -6.10 -10.83
CA PRO A 177 -5.15 -5.18 -9.74
C PRO A 177 -3.91 -4.62 -9.03
N VAL A 178 -3.83 -3.29 -8.93
CA VAL A 178 -2.71 -2.61 -8.26
C VAL A 178 -3.19 -1.86 -7.03
N ILE A 179 -2.48 -2.03 -5.92
CA ILE A 179 -2.64 -1.24 -4.70
C ILE A 179 -1.34 -0.49 -4.44
N LEU A 180 -1.44 0.83 -4.28
CA LEU A 180 -0.33 1.67 -3.84
C LEU A 180 -0.63 2.17 -2.43
N ALA A 181 0.25 1.88 -1.48
CA ALA A 181 0.09 2.33 -0.11
C ALA A 181 1.37 2.98 0.43
N GLY A 182 1.21 3.95 1.33
CA GLY A 182 2.35 4.63 1.95
C GLY A 182 2.06 6.03 2.47
N ASN A 183 3.07 6.60 3.15
CA ASN A 183 3.14 8.04 3.43
C ASN A 183 3.50 8.80 2.14
N LEU A 184 2.52 9.48 1.56
CA LEU A 184 2.68 10.22 0.32
C LEU A 184 3.05 11.69 0.56
N ASN A 185 3.01 12.17 1.81
CA ASN A 185 3.25 13.58 2.14
C ASN A 185 2.40 14.55 1.28
N ILE A 186 1.20 14.13 0.89
CA ILE A 186 0.23 14.89 0.09
C ILE A 186 -1.03 15.00 0.92
N ALA A 187 -1.45 16.21 1.24
CA ALA A 187 -2.73 16.44 1.92
C ALA A 187 -3.88 16.50 0.91
N PRO A 188 -5.14 16.28 1.32
CA PRO A 188 -6.30 16.40 0.41
C PRO A 188 -6.43 17.76 -0.29
N GLU A 189 -5.90 18.83 0.32
CA GLU A 189 -5.87 20.19 -0.22
C GLU A 189 -4.72 20.46 -1.21
N ASP A 190 -3.76 19.54 -1.35
CA ASP A 190 -2.63 19.70 -2.26
C ASP A 190 -3.02 19.41 -3.72
N LEU A 191 -2.42 20.14 -4.66
CA LEU A 191 -2.67 19.98 -6.10
C LEU A 191 -2.28 18.59 -6.63
N GLU A 192 -1.35 17.90 -5.97
CA GLU A 192 -1.00 16.52 -6.30
C GLU A 192 -2.15 15.54 -6.03
N PHE A 193 -3.03 15.82 -5.07
CA PHE A 193 -4.15 14.95 -4.73
C PHE A 193 -5.15 14.85 -5.89
N ASP A 194 -5.39 15.95 -6.61
CA ASP A 194 -6.20 15.93 -7.84
C ASP A 194 -5.62 14.98 -8.91
N GLN A 195 -4.29 14.86 -8.99
CA GLN A 195 -3.64 13.94 -9.93
C GLN A 195 -3.81 12.49 -9.51
N ILE A 196 -3.74 12.22 -8.20
CA ILE A 196 -4.04 10.91 -7.62
C ILE A 196 -5.47 10.52 -7.98
N GLN A 197 -6.45 11.36 -7.71
CA GLN A 197 -7.87 11.06 -7.94
C GLN A 197 -8.21 10.82 -9.41
N LYS A 198 -7.43 11.36 -10.37
CA LYS A 198 -7.64 11.07 -11.79
C LYS A 198 -7.29 9.63 -12.17
N LYS A 199 -6.28 9.03 -11.53
CA LYS A 199 -5.74 7.71 -11.91
C LYS A 199 -6.08 6.60 -10.92
N TRP A 200 -6.33 6.97 -9.66
CA TRP A 200 -6.53 6.05 -8.55
C TRP A 200 -7.80 6.39 -7.79
N GLN A 201 -8.43 5.37 -7.25
CA GLN A 201 -9.48 5.50 -6.25
C GLN A 201 -8.80 5.52 -4.87
N ASP A 202 -9.07 6.56 -4.10
CA ASP A 202 -8.72 6.61 -2.69
C ASP A 202 -9.60 5.62 -1.91
N SER A 203 -8.99 4.78 -1.05
CA SER A 203 -9.74 3.85 -0.21
C SER A 203 -10.53 4.56 0.90
N GLY A 204 -10.29 5.85 1.15
CA GLY A 204 -11.23 6.73 1.85
C GLY A 204 -10.68 7.41 3.10
N GLY A 205 -11.61 7.97 3.88
CA GLY A 205 -11.36 8.68 5.15
C GLY A 205 -11.10 10.19 5.00
N SER A 206 -11.70 10.99 5.87
CA SER A 206 -11.33 12.40 6.08
C SER A 206 -10.53 12.61 7.37
N ALA A 207 -10.33 11.54 8.15
CA ALA A 207 -9.59 11.58 9.39
C ALA A 207 -8.08 11.69 9.12
N PHE A 208 -7.40 12.34 10.06
CA PHE A 208 -5.96 12.55 10.02
C PHE A 208 -5.22 11.24 10.25
N THR A 209 -4.08 11.08 9.58
CA THR A 209 -3.19 9.91 9.67
C THR A 209 -1.86 10.27 10.29
N TYR A 210 -1.67 11.54 10.64
CA TYR A 210 -0.46 12.09 11.24
C TYR A 210 -0.86 13.14 12.27
N GLU A 211 -0.21 13.10 13.43
CA GLU A 211 -0.35 14.12 14.46
C GLU A 211 0.96 14.33 15.22
N THR A 212 1.48 15.55 15.18
CA THR A 212 2.59 15.97 16.05
C THR A 212 2.34 17.38 16.54
N ASN A 213 2.56 17.64 17.83
CA ASN A 213 2.49 18.98 18.43
C ASN A 213 1.22 19.79 18.05
N GLY A 214 0.06 19.13 17.93
CA GLY A 214 -1.21 19.74 17.55
C GLY A 214 -1.41 20.00 16.05
N VAL A 215 -0.44 19.66 15.21
CA VAL A 215 -0.57 19.66 13.74
C VAL A 215 -1.10 18.32 13.30
N GLN A 216 -2.28 18.32 12.67
CA GLN A 216 -2.93 17.12 12.15
C GLN A 216 -2.97 17.15 10.63
N LYS A 217 -2.58 16.04 9.99
CA LYS A 217 -2.57 15.89 8.53
C LYS A 217 -3.10 14.51 8.14
N ARG A 218 -3.68 14.42 6.94
CA ARG A 218 -3.95 13.15 6.26
C ARG A 218 -2.95 13.04 5.12
N ILE A 219 -1.95 12.19 5.29
CA ILE A 219 -0.82 12.05 4.33
C ILE A 219 -0.47 10.59 4.03
N ASP A 220 -1.12 9.64 4.71
CA ASP A 220 -0.96 8.20 4.52
C ASP A 220 -2.17 7.62 3.79
N TYR A 221 -1.91 6.87 2.72
CA TYR A 221 -2.97 6.43 1.81
C TYR A 221 -2.86 4.95 1.47
N ILE A 222 -4.02 4.37 1.15
CA ILE A 222 -4.15 3.14 0.37
C ILE A 222 -4.96 3.53 -0.87
N LEU A 223 -4.32 3.46 -2.03
CA LEU A 223 -4.83 3.86 -3.33
C LEU A 223 -5.04 2.62 -4.22
N LEU A 224 -6.14 2.61 -4.96
CA LEU A 224 -6.61 1.48 -5.77
C LEU A 224 -6.61 1.85 -7.26
N SER A 225 -6.02 1.03 -8.11
CA SER A 225 -5.95 1.33 -9.55
C SER A 225 -7.34 1.38 -10.17
N LYS A 226 -7.67 2.46 -10.90
CA LYS A 226 -8.97 2.58 -11.60
C LYS A 226 -9.12 1.68 -12.83
N LYS A 227 -8.08 0.93 -13.20
CA LYS A 227 -8.14 -0.09 -14.25
C LYS A 227 -9.00 -1.30 -13.86
N ASN A 228 -9.23 -1.49 -12.56
CA ASN A 228 -10.02 -2.59 -12.01
C ASN A 228 -11.18 -2.01 -11.18
N THR A 229 -12.21 -2.82 -10.95
CA THR A 229 -13.36 -2.38 -10.13
C THR A 229 -13.10 -2.76 -8.68
N TRP A 230 -13.12 -1.76 -7.81
CA TRP A 230 -12.87 -1.95 -6.38
C TRP A 230 -14.08 -1.58 -5.54
N SER A 231 -14.35 -2.40 -4.53
CA SER A 231 -15.22 -2.05 -3.41
C SER A 231 -14.38 -1.88 -2.14
N VAL A 232 -14.55 -0.73 -1.49
CA VAL A 232 -14.01 -0.50 -0.14
C VAL A 232 -15.04 -0.98 0.86
N LEU A 233 -14.77 -2.10 1.52
CA LEU A 233 -15.66 -2.71 2.49
C LEU A 233 -15.52 -2.07 3.88
N GLN A 234 -14.32 -1.57 4.19
CA GLN A 234 -14.03 -0.90 5.45
C GLN A 234 -12.80 0.00 5.28
N TYR A 235 -12.80 1.15 5.95
CA TYR A 235 -11.64 2.00 6.13
C TYR A 235 -11.51 2.32 7.62
N LYS A 236 -10.32 2.18 8.20
CA LYS A 236 -10.09 2.42 9.63
C LYS A 236 -8.70 2.99 9.88
N ILE A 237 -8.63 3.96 10.78
CA ILE A 237 -7.39 4.51 11.33
C ILE A 237 -7.27 4.04 12.77
N TYR A 238 -6.06 3.65 13.17
CA TYR A 238 -5.78 3.17 14.51
C TYR A 238 -4.91 4.19 15.26
N THR A 239 -5.39 4.66 16.40
CA THR A 239 -4.51 5.34 17.35
C THR A 239 -3.45 4.36 17.85
N ASN A 240 -2.25 4.87 18.10
CA ASN A 240 -1.14 4.06 18.57
C ASN A 240 -0.16 4.90 19.41
N GLU A 241 0.73 4.23 20.11
CA GLU A 241 1.80 4.85 20.89
C GLU A 241 3.18 4.71 20.24
N TYR A 242 3.25 4.09 19.06
CA TYR A 242 4.49 3.67 18.41
C TYR A 242 5.09 4.74 17.48
N SER A 243 4.27 5.61 16.91
CA SER A 243 4.64 6.62 15.91
C SER A 243 3.72 7.84 16.00
N ASP A 244 4.14 8.95 15.40
CA ASP A 244 3.31 10.13 15.15
C ASP A 244 2.39 9.96 13.93
N HIS A 245 2.59 8.89 13.16
CA HIS A 245 1.64 8.42 12.16
C HIS A 245 0.68 7.40 12.75
N TYR A 246 -0.54 7.35 12.22
CA TYR A 246 -1.57 6.38 12.57
C TYR A 246 -1.70 5.32 11.46
N PRO A 247 -1.63 4.02 11.80
CA PRO A 247 -1.88 2.95 10.84
C PRO A 247 -3.21 3.11 10.13
N VAL A 248 -3.19 3.04 8.80
CA VAL A 248 -4.36 3.08 7.94
C VAL A 248 -4.65 1.66 7.46
N GLU A 249 -5.88 1.17 7.68
CA GLU A 249 -6.38 -0.11 7.20
C GLU A 249 -7.50 0.09 6.19
N ALA A 250 -7.46 -0.66 5.09
CA ALA A 250 -8.59 -0.83 4.19
C ALA A 250 -8.90 -2.32 3.97
N LYS A 251 -10.17 -2.70 4.13
CA LYS A 251 -10.69 -3.98 3.63
C LYS A 251 -11.27 -3.75 2.25
N LEU A 252 -10.79 -4.52 1.30
CA LEU A 252 -10.97 -4.29 -0.12
C LEU A 252 -11.53 -5.54 -0.79
N GLU A 253 -12.30 -5.33 -1.85
CA GLU A 253 -12.71 -6.37 -2.77
C GLU A 253 -12.47 -5.89 -4.21
N VAL A 254 -11.79 -6.70 -5.01
CA VAL A 254 -11.55 -6.41 -6.44
C VAL A 254 -12.19 -7.45 -7.32
N PHE A 255 -12.78 -6.99 -8.42
CA PHE A 255 -13.51 -7.76 -9.43
C PHE A 255 -12.79 -7.73 -10.77
#